data_AF-A0A7Y1USP7-F1
#
_entry.id   AF-A0A7Y1USP7-F1
#
_cell.length_a   1.000
_cell.length_b   1.000
_cell.length_c   1.000
_cell.angle_alpha   90.00
_cell.angle_beta   90.00
_cell.angle_gamma   90.00
#
_symmetry.space_group_name_H-M   'P 1'
#
loop_
_entity.id
_entity.type
_entity.pdbx_description
1 polymer ?
#
loop_
_entity_poly.entity_id
_entity_poly.type
_entity_poly.pdbx_seq_one_letter_code
_entity_poly.pdbx_strand_id
1 'polypeptide(L)'
;MNRRNVGMEERFETLVRRHSRPVLAYCLRRSTHVDAHEAAADVFAVAWRKFAEVPDGEEALYWLFGVARRVLSNQQRSQRRRLRLTDKVGSLAEAPTVGPET
;
A
#
# COMPACT_ATOMS: atom_id res chain seq x y z
N MET A 1 10.63 -21.57 -23.44
CA MET A 1 10.93 -20.93 -22.14
C MET A 1 11.80 -19.69 -22.40
N ASN A 2 11.26 -18.48 -22.24
CA ASN A 2 11.82 -17.24 -22.82
C ASN A 2 12.93 -16.64 -21.94
N ARG A 3 14.21 -16.76 -22.33
CA ARG A 3 15.39 -16.31 -21.54
C ARG A 3 15.31 -14.85 -21.07
N ARG A 4 14.57 -13.99 -21.78
CA ARG A 4 14.35 -12.58 -21.41
C ARG A 4 13.53 -12.40 -20.12
N ASN A 5 12.64 -13.34 -19.79
CA ASN A 5 11.84 -13.27 -18.57
C ASN A 5 12.65 -13.69 -17.33
N VAL A 6 13.50 -14.71 -17.49
CA VAL A 6 14.35 -15.23 -16.41
C VAL A 6 15.32 -14.16 -15.89
N GLY A 7 15.94 -13.37 -16.78
CA GLY A 7 16.83 -12.27 -16.35
C GLY A 7 16.11 -11.11 -15.66
N MET A 8 14.83 -10.86 -15.98
CA MET A 8 14.02 -9.87 -15.29
C MET A 8 13.61 -10.36 -13.90
N GLU A 9 13.21 -11.62 -13.78
CA GLU A 9 12.89 -12.27 -12.51
C GLU A 9 14.08 -12.22 -11.55
N GLU A 10 15.28 -12.58 -11.99
CA GLU A 10 16.48 -12.58 -11.15
C GLU A 10 16.90 -11.16 -10.69
N ARG A 11 16.82 -10.17 -11.58
CA ARG A 11 17.06 -8.76 -11.21
C ARG A 11 16.02 -8.26 -10.22
N PHE A 12 14.75 -8.60 -10.41
CA PHE A 12 13.70 -8.22 -9.48
C PHE A 12 13.84 -8.91 -8.13
N GLU A 13 14.17 -10.19 -8.10
CA GLU A 13 14.39 -10.93 -6.87
C GLU A 13 15.56 -10.32 -6.07
N THR A 14 16.60 -9.86 -6.76
CA THR A 14 17.70 -9.10 -6.16
C THR A 14 17.24 -7.77 -5.59
N LEU A 15 16.41 -7.02 -6.32
CA LEU A 15 15.78 -5.79 -5.84
C LEU A 15 14.97 -6.03 -4.56
N VAL A 16 14.11 -7.05 -4.55
CA VAL A 16 13.28 -7.43 -3.39
C VAL A 16 14.16 -7.81 -2.19
N ARG A 17 15.13 -8.70 -2.38
CA ARG A 17 16.07 -9.10 -1.32
C ARG A 17 16.77 -7.89 -0.70
N ARG A 18 17.29 -6.98 -1.53
CA ARG A 18 18.05 -5.81 -1.07
C ARG A 18 17.18 -4.79 -0.34
N HIS A 19 15.94 -4.57 -0.78
CA HIS A 19 15.14 -3.43 -0.33
C HIS A 19 13.89 -3.78 0.48
N SER A 20 13.58 -5.07 0.68
CA SER A 20 12.44 -5.52 1.51
C SER A 20 12.43 -4.91 2.90
N ARG A 21 13.56 -5.01 3.63
CA ARG A 21 13.69 -4.49 5.01
C ARG A 21 13.53 -2.97 5.07
N PRO A 22 14.26 -2.15 4.29
CA PRO A 22 14.05 -0.70 4.26
C PRO A 22 12.63 -0.27 3.92
N VAL A 23 12.00 -0.90 2.92
CA VAL A 23 10.62 -0.58 2.50
C VAL A 23 9.63 -0.91 3.60
N LEU A 24 9.73 -2.10 4.20
CA LEU A 24 8.87 -2.49 5.31
C LEU A 24 9.06 -1.56 6.52
N ALA A 25 10.30 -1.23 6.87
CA ALA A 25 10.58 -0.28 7.95
C ALA A 25 9.99 1.12 7.68
N TYR A 26 10.01 1.57 6.42
CA TYR A 26 9.38 2.82 6.03
C TYR A 26 7.85 2.79 6.25
N CYS A 27 7.20 1.68 5.88
CA CYS A 27 5.75 1.48 6.05
C CYS A 27 5.35 1.34 7.53
N LEU A 28 6.11 0.57 8.31
CA LEU A 28 5.87 0.38 9.76
C LEU A 28 5.92 1.70 10.53
N ARG A 29 6.75 2.65 10.12
CA ARG A 29 6.81 3.99 10.75
C ARG A 29 5.56 4.85 10.51
N ARG A 30 4.65 4.44 9.62
CA ARG A 30 3.55 5.29 9.09
C ARG A 30 2.18 4.61 9.08
N SER A 31 2.10 3.36 9.55
CA SER A 31 0.89 2.56 9.50
C SER A 31 0.91 1.46 10.55
N THR A 32 -0.19 0.73 10.69
CA THR A 32 -0.25 -0.44 11.58
C THR A 32 0.62 -1.57 11.03
N HIS A 33 0.93 -2.57 11.85
CA HIS A 33 1.72 -3.72 11.38
C HIS A 33 1.05 -4.43 10.20
N VAL A 34 -0.27 -4.61 10.24
CA VAL A 34 -1.04 -5.27 9.16
C VAL A 34 -0.97 -4.45 7.88
N ASP A 35 -1.32 -3.16 7.94
CA ASP A 35 -1.30 -2.27 6.78
C ASP A 35 0.13 -2.13 6.20
N ALA A 36 1.16 -2.18 7.04
CA ALA A 36 2.55 -2.04 6.61
C ALA A 36 3.02 -3.21 5.75
N HIS A 37 2.67 -4.44 6.12
CA HIS A 37 2.99 -5.63 5.32
C HIS A 37 2.24 -5.64 4.00
N GLU A 38 0.94 -5.28 4.02
CA GLU A 38 0.14 -5.13 2.80
C GLU A 38 0.74 -4.04 1.88
N ALA A 39 1.09 -2.88 2.44
CA ALA A 39 1.72 -1.79 1.70
C ALA A 39 3.07 -2.20 1.09
N ALA A 40 3.89 -2.95 1.82
CA ALA A 40 5.17 -3.43 1.32
C ALA A 40 4.98 -4.39 0.14
N ALA A 41 4.01 -5.31 0.22
CA ALA A 41 3.66 -6.20 -0.88
C ALA A 41 3.20 -5.41 -2.12
N ASP A 42 2.33 -4.41 -1.92
CA ASP A 42 1.84 -3.53 -3.00
C ASP A 42 2.98 -2.74 -3.66
N VAL A 43 3.95 -2.26 -2.88
CA VAL A 43 5.13 -1.55 -3.41
C VAL A 43 5.90 -2.45 -4.38
N PHE A 44 6.19 -3.69 -4.01
CA PHE A 44 6.91 -4.61 -4.89
C PHE A 44 6.06 -5.07 -6.08
N ALA A 45 4.74 -5.20 -5.92
CA ALA A 45 3.84 -5.46 -7.04
C ALA A 45 3.82 -4.31 -8.05
N VAL A 46 3.87 -3.06 -7.59
CA VAL A 46 4.04 -1.89 -8.48
C VAL A 46 5.41 -1.90 -9.14
N ALA A 47 6.47 -2.19 -8.40
CA ALA A 47 7.83 -2.29 -8.94
C ALA A 47 7.94 -3.35 -10.04
N TRP A 48 7.27 -4.51 -9.88
CA TRP A 48 7.20 -5.53 -10.91
C TRP A 48 6.51 -5.04 -12.19
N ARG A 49 5.33 -4.41 -12.06
CA ARG A 49 4.59 -3.88 -13.22
C ARG A 49 5.34 -2.76 -13.96
N LYS A 50 6.15 -2.00 -13.24
CA LYS A 50 6.91 -0.85 -13.75
C LYS A 50 8.41 -1.13 -13.76
N PHE A 51 8.82 -2.38 -13.90
CA PHE A 51 10.22 -2.76 -13.69
C PHE A 51 11.19 -2.04 -14.62
N ALA A 52 10.77 -1.75 -15.86
CA ALA A 52 11.55 -0.95 -16.81
C ALA A 52 11.78 0.51 -16.39
N GLU A 53 10.98 1.05 -15.45
CA GLU A 53 11.13 2.39 -14.88
C GLU A 53 11.94 2.40 -13.58
N VAL A 54 12.27 1.24 -13.02
CA VAL A 54 13.00 1.14 -11.75
C VAL A 54 14.48 1.47 -12.01
N PRO A 55 15.04 2.52 -11.38
CA PRO A 55 16.46 2.82 -11.52
C PRO A 55 17.34 1.71 -10.96
N ASP A 56 18.59 1.64 -11.42
CA ASP A 56 19.57 0.70 -10.88
C ASP A 56 20.20 1.20 -9.58
N GLY A 57 20.85 0.28 -8.85
CA GLY A 57 21.62 0.63 -7.66
C GLY A 57 20.78 1.16 -6.50
N GLU A 58 21.28 2.20 -5.81
CA GLU A 58 20.60 2.75 -4.64
C GLU A 58 19.42 3.66 -4.98
N GLU A 59 19.38 4.22 -6.19
CA GLU A 59 18.26 5.06 -6.65
C GLU A 59 16.94 4.27 -6.69
N ALA A 60 17.02 2.95 -6.88
CA ALA A 60 15.90 2.05 -6.76
C ALA A 60 15.18 2.19 -5.41
N LEU A 61 15.93 2.36 -4.32
CA LEU A 61 15.35 2.52 -2.99
C LEU A 61 14.55 3.83 -2.87
N TYR A 62 15.08 4.93 -3.41
CA TYR A 62 14.38 6.21 -3.40
C TYR A 62 13.10 6.17 -4.23
N TRP A 63 13.16 5.50 -5.39
CA TRP A 63 11.98 5.25 -6.22
C TRP A 63 10.93 4.41 -5.46
N LEU A 64 11.36 3.34 -4.79
CA LEU A 64 10.49 2.48 -3.97
C LEU A 64 9.84 3.25 -2.81
N PHE A 65 10.56 4.18 -2.16
CA PHE A 65 9.96 5.04 -1.14
C PHE A 65 8.91 6.01 -1.72
N GLY A 66 9.13 6.50 -2.93
CA GLY A 66 8.13 7.27 -3.68
C GLY A 66 6.84 6.46 -3.92
N VAL A 67 6.98 5.19 -4.32
CA VAL A 67 5.85 4.26 -4.46
C VAL A 67 5.18 4.00 -3.11
N ALA A 68 5.95 3.68 -2.06
CA ALA A 68 5.42 3.41 -0.72
C ALA A 68 4.58 4.57 -0.17
N ARG A 69 5.05 5.81 -0.37
CA ARG A 69 4.29 7.01 0.00
C ARG A 69 2.92 7.06 -0.69
N ARG A 70 2.85 6.73 -1.98
CA ARG A 70 1.59 6.73 -2.75
C ARG A 70 0.66 5.61 -2.28
N VAL A 71 1.18 4.41 -2.07
CA VAL A 71 0.43 3.25 -1.56
C VAL A 71 -0.20 3.57 -0.20
N LEU A 72 0.59 4.05 0.76
CA LEU A 72 0.11 4.41 2.09
C LEU A 72 -0.94 5.54 2.05
N SER A 73 -0.73 6.55 1.20
CA SER A 73 -1.70 7.63 1.02
C SER A 73 -3.03 7.10 0.46
N ASN A 74 -2.99 6.15 -0.46
CA ASN A 74 -4.19 5.50 -1.01
C ASN A 74 -4.91 4.67 0.05
N GLN A 75 -4.18 3.85 0.80
CA GLN A 75 -4.75 3.06 1.90
C GLN A 75 -5.41 3.96 2.93
N GLN A 76 -4.73 5.00 3.43
CA GLN A 76 -5.31 5.96 4.38
C GLN A 76 -6.57 6.65 3.84
N ARG A 77 -6.57 7.07 2.55
CA ARG A 77 -7.77 7.66 1.92
C ARG A 77 -8.93 6.67 1.85
N SER A 78 -8.65 5.40 1.56
CA SER A 78 -9.66 4.34 1.55
C SER A 78 -10.23 4.09 2.95
N GLN A 79 -9.38 4.02 3.97
CA GLN A 79 -9.79 3.83 5.36
C GLN A 79 -10.66 4.99 5.86
N ARG A 80 -10.27 6.25 5.60
CA ARG A 80 -11.08 7.42 5.96
C ARG A 80 -12.44 7.41 5.28
N ARG A 81 -12.50 7.02 3.99
CA ARG A 81 -13.77 6.91 3.26
C ARG A 81 -14.67 5.82 3.86
N ARG A 82 -14.09 4.68 4.24
CA ARG A 82 -14.80 3.58 4.89
C ARG A 82 -15.36 3.99 6.25
N LEU A 83 -14.56 4.66 7.08
CA LEU A 83 -15.00 5.15 8.40
C LEU A 83 -16.14 6.16 8.30
N ARG A 84 -16.09 7.08 7.32
CA ARG A 84 -17.19 8.03 7.09
C ARG A 84 -18.49 7.35 6.66
N LEU A 85 -18.40 6.27 5.89
CA LEU A 85 -19.57 5.50 5.49
C LEU A 85 -20.18 4.76 6.67
N THR A 86 -19.35 4.11 7.50
CA THR A 86 -19.82 3.41 8.70
C THR A 86 -20.44 4.38 9.71
N ASP A 87 -19.85 5.57 9.88
CA ASP A 87 -20.37 6.63 10.74
C ASP A 87 -21.73 7.13 10.26
N LYS A 88 -21.88 7.35 8.94
CA LYS A 88 -23.16 7.74 8.34
C LYS A 88 -24.24 6.66 8.45
N VAL A 89 -23.88 5.38 8.34
CA VAL A 89 -24.83 4.27 8.54
C VAL A 89 -25.24 4.18 10.02
N GLY A 90 -24.29 4.35 10.95
CA GLY A 90 -24.57 4.40 12.37
C GLY A 90 -25.52 5.56 12.74
N SER A 91 -25.28 6.76 12.21
CA SER A 91 -26.13 7.91 12.48
C SER A 91 -27.53 7.82 11.87
N LEU A 92 -27.70 7.07 10.78
CA LEU A 92 -29.03 6.73 10.24
C LEU A 92 -29.77 5.71 11.10
N ALA A 93 -29.04 4.77 11.73
CA ALA A 93 -29.62 3.77 12.63
C ALA A 93 -30.00 4.36 14.00
N GLU A 94 -29.32 5.44 14.43
CA GLU A 94 -29.58 6.16 15.69
C GLU A 94 -30.59 7.31 15.54
N ALA A 95 -31.14 7.53 14.34
CA ALA A 95 -32.22 8.50 14.15
C ALA A 95 -33.38 8.17 15.10
N PRO A 96 -33.84 9.12 15.93
CA PRO A 96 -34.76 8.85 17.01
C PRO A 96 -36.07 8.32 16.42
N THR A 97 -36.54 7.19 16.94
CA THR A 97 -37.97 6.88 16.94
C THR A 97 -38.64 8.03 17.68
N VAL A 98 -39.05 9.06 16.95
CA VAL A 98 -40.02 10.05 17.42
C VAL A 98 -41.29 9.24 17.68
N GLY A 99 -41.44 8.78 18.92
CA GLY A 99 -42.65 8.15 19.39
C GLY A 99 -43.78 9.19 19.33
N PRO A 100 -45.00 8.78 18.93
CA PRO A 100 -46.07 9.73 18.72
C PRO A 100 -46.47 10.39 20.03
N GLU A 101 -46.76 11.67 19.88
CA GLU A 101 -47.37 12.63 20.79
C GLU A 101 -48.57 12.04 21.53
N THR A 102 -48.57 12.09 22.88
CA THR A 102 -49.76 12.11 23.74
C THR A 102 -49.44 12.78 25.06
#